data_AF-A0A101FNZ4-F1
#
_entry.id   AF-A0A101FNZ4-F1
#
_cell.length_a   1.000
_cell.length_b   1.000
_cell.length_c   1.000
_cell.angle_alpha   90.00
_cell.angle_beta   90.00
_cell.angle_gamma   90.00
#
_symmetry.space_group_name_H-M   'P 1'
#
loop_
_entity.id
_entity.type
_entity.pdbx_description
1 polymer ?
#
loop_
_entity_poly.entity_id
_entity_poly.type
_entity_poly.pdbx_seq_one_letter_code
_entity_poly.pdbx_strand_id
1 'polypeptide(L)'
;SREARFCPFCGHSLEYTGYHYSQLGIYQCTGCGFARPRPDVEAAAAAVAGQVMRSRVRWEEKVISVVLPTQGVYNLYNALAAFTTGMVLGIDPATAAASLGHYTPATGRLEGFLYRGKPVYLNLVKNPAGFNESLNLLFAGRGTGDVFIAINDNDADGHDISWLWDVDFEVLAGVKDKLSFVCSGKRGAEMAVRLKYAGVPPRKITVVDNLRAAIDCTLNGRGGAAYFLATYTALWPVEKLLRRRVTRTALENAADV
;
A
#
# COMPACT_ATOMS: atom_id res chain seq x y z
N SER A 1 -5.99 10.82 9.57
CA SER A 1 -7.31 11.29 10.04
C SER A 1 -8.39 10.74 9.10
N ARG A 2 -9.66 10.54 9.52
CA ARG A 2 -10.69 9.95 8.64
C ARG A 2 -11.18 11.00 7.62
N GLU A 3 -11.13 10.71 6.32
CA GLU A 3 -11.78 11.54 5.31
C GLU A 3 -13.30 11.26 5.31
N ALA A 4 -14.12 12.25 4.92
CA ALA A 4 -15.58 12.11 4.77
C ALA A 4 -16.34 11.51 5.98
N ARG A 5 -16.08 12.04 7.19
CA ARG A 5 -16.67 11.54 8.46
C ARG A 5 -18.15 11.89 8.65
N PHE A 6 -18.69 12.75 7.80
CA PHE A 6 -20.03 13.31 7.94
C PHE A 6 -20.96 12.73 6.86
N CYS A 7 -22.20 12.52 7.24
CA CYS A 7 -23.24 12.01 6.37
C CYS A 7 -23.46 12.99 5.20
N PRO A 8 -23.45 12.52 3.95
CA PRO A 8 -23.65 13.40 2.80
C PRO A 8 -25.07 13.96 2.68
N PHE A 9 -26.04 13.42 3.44
CA PHE A 9 -27.44 13.83 3.40
C PHE A 9 -27.82 14.82 4.51
N CYS A 10 -27.33 14.61 5.74
CA CYS A 10 -27.75 15.41 6.90
C CYS A 10 -26.59 16.00 7.73
N GLY A 11 -25.34 15.81 7.31
CA GLY A 11 -24.17 16.39 7.98
C GLY A 11 -23.79 15.79 9.34
N HIS A 12 -24.59 14.88 9.91
CA HIS A 12 -24.24 14.20 11.16
C HIS A 12 -23.02 13.30 11.00
N SER A 13 -22.25 13.10 12.07
CA SER A 13 -21.13 12.16 12.05
C SER A 13 -21.61 10.74 11.73
N LEU A 14 -20.86 10.04 10.87
CA LEU A 14 -21.07 8.63 10.58
C LEU A 14 -20.42 7.76 11.66
N GLU A 15 -21.16 6.77 12.12
CA GLU A 15 -20.66 5.69 12.97
C GLU A 15 -20.26 4.49 12.11
N TYR A 16 -19.20 3.78 12.50
CA TYR A 16 -18.67 2.64 11.76
C TYR A 16 -18.61 1.42 12.68
N THR A 17 -19.31 0.34 12.32
CA THR A 17 -19.23 -0.96 13.03
C THR A 17 -18.10 -1.85 12.51
N GLY A 18 -17.65 -1.59 11.28
CA GLY A 18 -16.45 -2.19 10.70
C GLY A 18 -15.75 -1.14 9.85
N TYR A 19 -14.43 -1.01 10.03
CA TYR A 19 -13.63 -0.04 9.29
C TYR A 19 -12.59 -0.79 8.44
N HIS A 20 -12.51 -0.45 7.15
CA HIS A 20 -11.55 -1.07 6.25
C HIS A 20 -10.35 -0.13 6.03
N TYR A 21 -10.54 0.99 5.31
CA TYR A 21 -9.54 2.04 5.13
C TYR A 21 -10.20 3.33 4.60
N SER A 22 -9.54 4.47 4.78
CA SER A 22 -10.02 5.81 4.38
C SER A 22 -11.46 6.10 4.86
N GLN A 23 -12.44 6.23 3.97
CA GLN A 23 -13.87 6.38 4.28
C GLN A 23 -14.66 5.07 4.14
N LEU A 24 -14.02 3.98 3.72
CA LEU A 24 -14.65 2.70 3.41
C LEU A 24 -14.80 1.83 4.66
N GLY A 25 -15.99 1.29 4.83
CA GLY A 25 -16.35 0.42 5.94
C GLY A 25 -17.86 0.25 6.03
N ILE A 26 -18.31 -0.37 7.12
CA ILE A 26 -19.72 -0.56 7.47
C ILE A 26 -20.16 0.67 8.26
N TYR A 27 -20.67 1.68 7.55
CA TYR A 27 -21.10 2.94 8.13
C TYR A 27 -22.61 3.02 8.34
N GLN A 28 -23.03 3.83 9.30
CA GLN A 28 -24.41 4.21 9.58
C GLN A 28 -24.48 5.64 10.11
N CYS A 29 -25.50 6.38 9.67
CA CYS A 29 -25.83 7.71 10.16
C CYS A 29 -26.93 7.61 11.22
N THR A 30 -26.64 8.10 12.43
CA THR A 30 -27.60 8.13 13.55
C THR A 30 -28.67 9.22 13.41
N GLY A 31 -28.46 10.21 12.54
CA GLY A 31 -29.41 11.32 12.34
C GLY A 31 -30.50 11.03 11.31
N CYS A 32 -30.15 10.52 10.13
CA CYS A 32 -31.10 10.32 9.03
C CYS A 32 -31.26 8.86 8.57
N GLY A 33 -30.54 7.91 9.19
CA GLY A 33 -30.62 6.49 8.84
C GLY A 33 -29.84 6.08 7.59
N PHE A 34 -29.16 7.00 6.89
CA PHE A 34 -28.26 6.64 5.78
C PHE A 34 -27.21 5.64 6.24
N ALA A 35 -27.12 4.49 5.57
CA ALA A 35 -26.23 3.40 5.96
C ALA A 35 -25.67 2.68 4.74
N ARG A 36 -24.59 1.92 4.95
CA ARG A 36 -24.03 1.07 3.89
C ARG A 36 -25.09 0.03 3.48
N PRO A 37 -25.47 -0.05 2.20
CA PRO A 37 -26.40 -1.07 1.73
C PRO A 37 -25.77 -2.46 1.84
N ARG A 38 -26.62 -3.50 1.89
CA ARG A 38 -26.15 -4.89 1.80
C ARG A 38 -25.53 -5.11 0.43
N PRO A 39 -24.26 -5.54 0.34
CA PRO A 39 -23.63 -5.78 -0.96
C PRO A 39 -24.06 -7.12 -1.55
N ASP A 40 -24.26 -7.14 -2.87
CA ASP A 40 -24.52 -8.37 -3.65
C ASP A 40 -23.26 -9.25 -3.74
N VAL A 41 -22.09 -8.61 -3.82
CA VAL A 41 -20.78 -9.25 -3.83
C VAL A 41 -20.00 -8.85 -2.59
N GLU A 42 -19.54 -9.83 -1.82
CA GLU A 42 -18.82 -9.60 -0.56
C GLU A 42 -17.58 -10.48 -0.45
N ALA A 43 -16.45 -9.90 -0.04
CA ALA A 43 -15.27 -10.67 0.36
C ALA A 43 -15.29 -10.98 1.86
N ALA A 44 -14.87 -12.19 2.21
CA ALA A 44 -14.67 -12.65 3.58
C ALA A 44 -13.38 -13.47 3.72
N ALA A 45 -12.87 -13.55 4.94
CA ALA A 45 -11.66 -14.31 5.28
C ALA A 45 -10.44 -13.96 4.41
N ALA A 46 -10.24 -12.65 4.15
CA ALA A 46 -9.07 -12.17 3.44
C ALA A 46 -7.80 -12.46 4.27
N ALA A 47 -6.84 -13.14 3.65
CA ALA A 47 -5.57 -13.50 4.26
C ALA A 47 -4.43 -13.24 3.26
N VAL A 48 -3.28 -12.83 3.78
CA VAL A 48 -2.08 -12.54 2.98
C VAL A 48 -1.00 -13.57 3.32
N ALA A 49 -0.42 -14.17 2.30
CA ALA A 49 0.72 -15.09 2.41
C ALA A 49 1.73 -14.76 1.31
N GLY A 50 2.95 -14.35 1.68
CA GLY A 50 3.89 -13.81 0.69
C GLY A 50 3.28 -12.62 -0.05
N GLN A 51 3.49 -12.50 -1.37
CA GLN A 51 2.88 -11.45 -2.21
C GLN A 51 1.46 -11.77 -2.71
N VAL A 52 0.84 -12.83 -2.17
CA VAL A 52 -0.46 -13.32 -2.61
C VAL A 52 -1.50 -13.06 -1.53
N MET A 53 -2.67 -12.60 -1.96
CA MET A 53 -3.86 -12.48 -1.11
C MET A 53 -4.89 -13.53 -1.51
N ARG A 54 -5.42 -14.24 -0.53
CA ARG A 54 -6.52 -15.19 -0.69
C ARG A 54 -7.76 -14.63 -0.01
N SER A 55 -8.91 -14.81 -0.62
CA SER A 55 -10.20 -14.40 -0.06
C SER A 55 -11.30 -15.34 -0.53
N ARG A 56 -12.40 -15.42 0.21
CA ARG A 56 -13.65 -16.01 -0.26
C ARG A 56 -14.59 -14.89 -0.71
N VAL A 57 -15.14 -15.00 -1.90
CA VAL A 57 -16.11 -14.05 -2.46
C VAL A 57 -17.47 -14.71 -2.47
N ARG A 58 -18.43 -14.10 -1.78
CA ARG A 58 -19.83 -14.48 -1.79
C ARG A 58 -20.54 -13.70 -2.89
N TRP A 59 -21.26 -14.40 -3.75
CA TRP A 59 -22.16 -13.83 -4.74
C TRP A 59 -23.40 -14.71 -4.81
N GLU A 60 -24.57 -14.13 -4.57
CA GLU A 60 -25.81 -14.88 -4.32
C GLU A 60 -25.61 -15.93 -3.20
N GLU A 61 -25.92 -17.20 -3.47
CA GLU A 61 -25.70 -18.34 -2.56
C GLU A 61 -24.33 -19.00 -2.77
N LYS A 62 -23.53 -18.56 -3.75
CA LYS A 62 -22.24 -19.15 -4.08
C LYS A 62 -21.12 -18.51 -3.26
N VAL A 63 -20.15 -19.34 -2.89
CA VAL A 63 -18.89 -18.91 -2.28
C VAL A 63 -17.75 -19.36 -3.16
N ILE A 64 -16.99 -18.41 -3.72
CA ILE A 64 -15.92 -18.64 -4.68
C ILE A 64 -14.59 -18.26 -4.03
N SER A 65 -13.60 -19.15 -4.12
CA SER A 65 -12.22 -18.83 -3.70
C SER A 65 -11.55 -17.94 -4.74
N VAL A 66 -10.97 -16.84 -4.29
CA VAL A 66 -10.20 -15.90 -5.13
C VAL A 66 -8.78 -15.82 -4.61
N VAL A 67 -7.84 -15.90 -5.55
CA VAL A 67 -6.41 -15.72 -5.30
C VAL A 67 -5.95 -14.52 -6.12
N LEU A 68 -5.29 -13.58 -5.46
CA LEU A 68 -4.81 -12.34 -6.08
C LEU A 68 -3.28 -12.29 -5.93
N PRO A 69 -2.53 -12.13 -7.03
CA PRO A 69 -1.07 -11.98 -7.02
C PRO A 69 -0.67 -10.55 -6.60
N THR A 70 -1.31 -10.03 -5.57
CA THR A 70 -1.05 -8.73 -4.97
C THR A 70 -1.58 -8.72 -3.53
N GLN A 71 -1.17 -7.72 -2.76
CA GLN A 71 -1.58 -7.53 -1.36
C GLN A 71 -2.39 -6.23 -1.19
N GLY A 72 -2.94 -6.05 0.00
CA GLY A 72 -3.60 -4.81 0.42
C GLY A 72 -5.10 -4.82 0.16
N VAL A 73 -5.85 -4.30 1.14
CA VAL A 73 -7.33 -4.30 1.11
C VAL A 73 -7.85 -3.49 -0.08
N TYR A 74 -7.16 -2.42 -0.48
CA TYR A 74 -7.50 -1.64 -1.65
C TYR A 74 -7.49 -2.47 -2.96
N ASN A 75 -6.54 -3.41 -3.11
CA ASN A 75 -6.52 -4.29 -4.27
C ASN A 75 -7.63 -5.35 -4.21
N LEU A 76 -8.04 -5.77 -3.01
CA LEU A 76 -9.23 -6.61 -2.86
C LEU A 76 -10.48 -5.88 -3.36
N TYR A 77 -10.64 -4.60 -3.01
CA TYR A 77 -11.71 -3.76 -3.54
C TYR A 77 -11.68 -3.65 -5.07
N ASN A 78 -10.51 -3.45 -5.67
CA ASN A 78 -10.35 -3.43 -7.14
C ASN A 78 -10.75 -4.77 -7.76
N ALA A 79 -10.33 -5.89 -7.16
CA ALA A 79 -10.66 -7.22 -7.61
C ALA A 79 -12.16 -7.52 -7.48
N LEU A 80 -12.80 -7.08 -6.38
CA LEU A 80 -14.25 -7.19 -6.19
C LEU A 80 -15.02 -6.37 -7.22
N ALA A 81 -14.56 -5.17 -7.57
CA ALA A 81 -15.16 -4.38 -8.63
C ALA A 81 -15.07 -5.10 -9.98
N ALA A 82 -13.89 -5.62 -10.35
CA ALA A 82 -13.70 -6.41 -11.57
C ALA A 82 -14.56 -7.69 -11.58
N PHE A 83 -14.61 -8.42 -10.48
CA PHE A 83 -15.44 -9.61 -10.31
C PHE A 83 -16.93 -9.27 -10.50
N THR A 84 -17.41 -8.21 -9.83
CA THR A 84 -18.80 -7.73 -9.91
C THR A 84 -19.17 -7.36 -11.34
N THR A 85 -18.28 -6.65 -12.06
CA THR A 85 -18.47 -6.35 -13.48
C THR A 85 -18.59 -7.62 -14.31
N GLY A 86 -17.77 -8.65 -14.04
CA GLY A 86 -17.90 -9.94 -14.69
C GLY A 86 -19.27 -10.58 -14.47
N MET A 87 -19.81 -10.50 -13.25
CA MET A 87 -21.14 -11.06 -12.93
C MET A 87 -22.24 -10.32 -13.69
N VAL A 88 -22.18 -8.99 -13.75
CA VAL A 88 -23.13 -8.16 -14.51
C VAL A 88 -23.09 -8.49 -16.00
N LEU A 89 -21.92 -8.85 -16.54
CA LEU A 89 -21.73 -9.23 -17.93
C LEU A 89 -22.05 -10.72 -18.21
N GLY A 90 -22.48 -11.49 -17.20
CA GLY A 90 -22.81 -12.91 -17.36
C GLY A 90 -21.60 -13.83 -17.50
N ILE A 91 -20.41 -13.40 -17.05
CA ILE A 91 -19.23 -14.25 -16.97
C ILE A 91 -19.43 -15.26 -15.83
N ASP A 92 -19.05 -16.51 -16.07
CA ASP A 92 -19.08 -17.54 -15.03
C ASP A 92 -18.20 -17.14 -13.81
N PRO A 93 -18.70 -17.26 -12.56
CA PRO A 93 -17.96 -16.91 -11.34
C PRO A 93 -16.60 -17.57 -11.19
N ALA A 94 -16.47 -18.86 -11.54
CA ALA A 94 -15.20 -19.56 -11.43
C ALA A 94 -14.20 -19.03 -12.45
N THR A 95 -14.67 -18.71 -13.67
CA THR A 95 -13.86 -18.10 -14.73
C THR A 95 -13.39 -16.69 -14.35
N ALA A 96 -14.27 -15.86 -13.78
CA ALA A 96 -13.91 -14.53 -13.29
C ALA A 96 -12.87 -14.61 -12.16
N ALA A 97 -13.07 -15.52 -11.20
CA ALA A 97 -12.12 -15.74 -10.10
C ALA A 97 -10.76 -16.24 -10.57
N ALA A 98 -10.72 -17.20 -11.52
CA ALA A 98 -9.49 -17.70 -12.10
C ALA A 98 -8.73 -16.59 -12.85
N SER A 99 -9.44 -15.75 -13.60
CA SER A 99 -8.85 -14.63 -14.35
C SER A 99 -8.15 -13.62 -13.44
N LEU A 100 -8.71 -13.35 -12.26
CA LEU A 100 -8.07 -12.48 -11.25
C LEU A 100 -6.72 -13.03 -10.76
N GLY A 101 -6.54 -14.35 -10.73
CA GLY A 101 -5.29 -15.01 -10.38
C GLY A 101 -4.16 -14.76 -11.38
N HIS A 102 -4.48 -14.38 -12.61
CA HIS A 102 -3.50 -14.07 -13.67
C HIS A 102 -3.15 -12.58 -13.76
N TYR A 103 -3.67 -11.74 -12.86
CA TYR A 103 -3.36 -10.32 -12.84
C TYR A 103 -1.84 -10.09 -12.66
N THR A 104 -1.25 -9.23 -13.47
CA THR A 104 0.14 -8.80 -13.26
C THR A 104 0.14 -7.36 -12.76
N PRO A 105 0.62 -7.10 -11.53
CA PRO A 105 0.74 -5.74 -11.03
C PRO A 105 1.60 -4.87 -11.95
N ALA A 106 1.14 -3.65 -12.19
CA ALA A 106 1.94 -2.64 -12.87
C ALA A 106 3.20 -2.30 -12.05
N THR A 107 4.26 -1.86 -12.74
CA THR A 107 5.55 -1.44 -12.14
C THR A 107 5.35 -0.53 -10.93
N GLY A 108 6.09 -0.80 -9.86
CA GLY A 108 6.06 0.01 -8.64
C GLY A 108 4.77 -0.12 -7.80
N ARG A 109 3.96 -1.16 -7.99
CA ARG A 109 2.86 -1.52 -7.07
C ARG A 109 3.24 -2.76 -6.26
N LEU A 110 3.91 -2.54 -5.13
CA LEU A 110 4.51 -3.59 -4.29
C LEU A 110 5.38 -4.54 -5.12
N GLU A 111 6.20 -3.97 -6.00
CA GLU A 111 7.07 -4.78 -6.85
C GLU A 111 8.20 -5.39 -5.99
N GLY A 112 8.26 -6.72 -5.97
CA GLY A 112 9.20 -7.49 -5.17
C GLY A 112 10.49 -7.83 -5.91
N PHE A 113 11.61 -7.69 -5.22
CA PHE A 113 12.94 -8.07 -5.66
C PHE A 113 13.76 -8.71 -4.53
N LEU A 114 14.95 -9.20 -4.89
CA LEU A 114 15.97 -9.69 -3.96
C LEU A 114 17.30 -8.97 -4.19
N TYR A 115 17.93 -8.54 -3.10
CA TYR A 115 19.29 -8.00 -3.07
C TYR A 115 20.16 -8.84 -2.14
N ARG A 116 21.01 -9.72 -2.69
CA ARG A 116 21.87 -10.62 -1.89
C ARG A 116 21.08 -11.41 -0.82
N GLY A 117 19.89 -11.89 -1.18
CA GLY A 117 18.98 -12.61 -0.28
C GLY A 117 18.11 -11.72 0.61
N LYS A 118 18.36 -10.40 0.67
CA LYS A 118 17.49 -9.43 1.36
C LYS A 118 16.27 -9.10 0.48
N PRO A 119 15.03 -9.28 0.98
CA PRO A 119 13.83 -8.83 0.29
C PRO A 119 13.82 -7.31 0.07
N VAL A 120 13.44 -6.90 -1.13
CA VAL A 120 13.32 -5.49 -1.52
C VAL A 120 11.95 -5.25 -2.13
N TYR A 121 11.28 -4.18 -1.72
CA TYR A 121 9.95 -3.81 -2.22
C TYR A 121 9.96 -2.39 -2.76
N LEU A 122 9.38 -2.17 -3.93
CA LEU A 122 9.17 -0.83 -4.50
C LEU A 122 7.68 -0.51 -4.56
N ASN A 123 7.28 0.62 -3.98
CA ASN A 123 5.92 1.10 -4.01
C ASN A 123 5.81 2.59 -4.37
N LEU A 124 4.85 2.91 -5.23
CA LEU A 124 4.43 4.26 -5.56
C LEU A 124 3.62 4.85 -4.41
N VAL A 125 3.96 6.07 -4.00
CA VAL A 125 3.19 6.87 -3.04
C VAL A 125 2.83 8.21 -3.68
N LYS A 126 1.55 8.61 -3.62
CA LYS A 126 1.07 9.83 -4.30
C LYS A 126 0.07 10.65 -3.49
N ASN A 127 -0.42 10.10 -2.40
CA ASN A 127 -1.45 10.71 -1.57
C ASN A 127 -1.45 10.06 -0.18
N PRO A 128 -2.16 10.66 0.81
CA PRO A 128 -2.15 10.17 2.19
C PRO A 128 -2.63 8.72 2.32
N ALA A 129 -3.73 8.37 1.67
CA ALA A 129 -4.29 7.02 1.71
C ALA A 129 -3.29 5.96 1.19
N GLY A 130 -2.69 6.16 0.02
CA GLY A 130 -1.73 5.22 -0.55
C GLY A 130 -0.43 5.11 0.24
N PHE A 131 0.00 6.21 0.88
CA PHE A 131 1.16 6.18 1.76
C PHE A 131 0.83 5.41 3.05
N ASN A 132 -0.32 5.66 3.68
CA ASN A 132 -0.74 4.93 4.88
C ASN A 132 -0.83 3.42 4.63
N GLU A 133 -1.33 3.00 3.47
CA GLU A 133 -1.31 1.58 3.08
C GLU A 133 0.12 1.02 2.96
N SER A 134 1.04 1.82 2.41
CA SER A 134 2.47 1.45 2.36
C SER A 134 3.08 1.31 3.76
N LEU A 135 2.74 2.22 4.69
CA LEU A 135 3.18 2.14 6.07
C LEU A 135 2.64 0.88 6.76
N ASN A 136 1.34 0.58 6.61
CA ASN A 136 0.71 -0.62 7.19
C ASN A 136 1.44 -1.91 6.78
N LEU A 137 1.95 -1.98 5.56
CA LEU A 137 2.77 -3.11 5.09
C LEU A 137 4.13 -3.20 5.78
N LEU A 138 4.74 -2.06 6.13
CA LEU A 138 5.94 -2.04 6.97
C LEU A 138 5.66 -2.61 8.37
N PHE A 139 4.52 -2.27 8.97
CA PHE A 139 4.11 -2.79 10.30
C PHE A 139 3.80 -4.29 10.29
N ALA A 140 3.21 -4.78 9.20
CA ALA A 140 2.94 -6.21 9.05
C ALA A 140 4.23 -7.04 8.97
N GLY A 141 5.33 -6.43 8.51
CA GLY A 141 6.66 -7.03 8.51
C GLY A 141 7.18 -7.25 9.94
N ARG A 142 7.38 -8.51 10.34
CA ARG A 142 7.84 -8.86 11.70
C ARG A 142 9.33 -8.57 11.98
N GLY A 143 10.05 -7.92 11.06
CA GLY A 143 11.51 -7.76 11.08
C GLY A 143 12.00 -6.31 11.19
N THR A 144 13.32 -6.13 11.06
CA THR A 144 13.94 -4.82 10.84
C THR A 144 13.86 -4.41 9.37
N GLY A 145 13.85 -3.12 9.08
CA GLY A 145 13.68 -2.62 7.71
C GLY A 145 14.50 -1.36 7.43
N ASP A 146 15.06 -1.26 6.23
CA ASP A 146 15.65 -0.01 5.73
C ASP A 146 14.66 0.63 4.75
N VAL A 147 14.21 1.83 5.06
CA VAL A 147 13.14 2.51 4.33
C VAL A 147 13.74 3.68 3.55
N PHE A 148 13.68 3.57 2.23
CA PHE A 148 13.98 4.66 1.32
C PHE A 148 12.69 5.42 0.99
N ILE A 149 12.72 6.74 1.07
CA ILE A 149 11.60 7.60 0.68
C ILE A 149 12.10 8.69 -0.27
N ALA A 150 11.64 8.67 -1.53
CA ALA A 150 11.92 9.74 -2.49
C ALA A 150 10.67 10.57 -2.78
N ILE A 151 10.73 11.86 -2.44
CA ILE A 151 9.66 12.81 -2.70
C ILE A 151 10.12 13.82 -3.76
N ASN A 152 9.36 13.90 -4.84
CA ASN A 152 9.41 14.99 -5.80
C ASN A 152 8.11 15.81 -5.77
N ASP A 153 8.19 17.00 -6.33
CA ASP A 153 7.11 17.99 -6.41
C ASP A 153 6.91 18.49 -7.87
N ASN A 154 7.24 17.68 -8.88
CA ASN A 154 7.08 18.11 -10.28
C ASN A 154 5.58 18.16 -10.65
N ASP A 155 5.25 18.66 -11.85
CA ASP A 155 3.85 18.78 -12.29
C ASP A 155 3.03 17.49 -12.14
N ALA A 156 3.64 16.34 -12.41
CA ALA A 156 2.99 15.03 -12.28
C ALA A 156 2.90 14.50 -10.84
N ASP A 157 3.66 15.09 -9.90
CA ASP A 157 3.60 14.76 -8.46
C ASP A 157 2.69 15.74 -7.69
N GLY A 158 2.59 16.99 -8.15
CA GLY A 158 2.00 18.12 -7.44
C GLY A 158 3.07 18.94 -6.72
N HIS A 159 3.08 20.26 -6.93
CA HIS A 159 4.05 21.18 -6.32
C HIS A 159 3.89 21.32 -4.80
N ASP A 160 2.65 21.19 -4.32
CA ASP A 160 2.33 21.20 -2.91
C ASP A 160 2.50 19.80 -2.29
N ILE A 161 3.47 19.69 -1.40
CA ILE A 161 3.78 18.46 -0.66
C ILE A 161 3.13 18.42 0.74
N SER A 162 2.24 19.37 1.06
CA SER A 162 1.55 19.46 2.35
C SER A 162 0.78 18.18 2.71
N TRP A 163 0.35 17.41 1.71
CA TRP A 163 -0.30 16.12 1.88
C TRP A 163 0.54 15.12 2.71
N LEU A 164 1.86 15.27 2.79
CA LEU A 164 2.72 14.46 3.67
C LEU A 164 2.34 14.61 5.16
N TRP A 165 1.75 15.74 5.55
CA TRP A 165 1.28 15.99 6.91
C TRP A 165 -0.05 15.29 7.23
N ASP A 166 -0.83 14.90 6.22
CA ASP A 166 -2.05 14.11 6.38
C ASP A 166 -1.79 12.60 6.42
N VAL A 167 -0.58 12.17 6.03
CA VAL A 167 -0.10 10.79 6.22
C VAL A 167 0.13 10.55 7.72
N ASP A 168 -0.31 9.41 8.23
CA ASP A 168 -0.25 9.01 9.64
C ASP A 168 1.15 8.46 10.00
N PHE A 169 2.21 9.24 9.78
CA PHE A 169 3.58 8.78 10.08
C PHE A 169 3.80 8.52 11.58
N GLU A 170 2.95 9.07 12.44
CA GLU A 170 3.00 8.91 13.90
C GLU A 170 2.92 7.44 14.32
N VAL A 171 2.30 6.58 13.51
CA VAL A 171 2.30 5.12 13.76
C VAL A 171 3.73 4.56 13.84
N LEU A 172 4.71 5.18 13.16
CA LEU A 172 6.12 4.74 13.16
C LEU A 172 6.77 4.83 14.54
N ALA A 173 6.25 5.66 15.44
CA ALA A 173 6.80 5.82 16.78
C ALA A 173 6.85 4.49 17.56
N GLY A 174 5.94 3.55 17.28
CA GLY A 174 5.90 2.22 17.90
C GLY A 174 6.92 1.21 17.35
N VAL A 175 7.49 1.46 16.18
CA VAL A 175 8.44 0.53 15.50
C VAL A 175 9.76 1.20 15.10
N LYS A 176 9.96 2.46 15.46
CA LYS A 176 11.12 3.30 15.09
C LYS A 176 12.49 2.66 15.32
N ASP A 177 12.63 1.81 16.33
CA ASP A 177 13.91 1.17 16.61
C ASP A 177 14.27 0.06 15.62
N LYS A 178 13.26 -0.51 14.95
CA LYS A 178 13.40 -1.55 13.92
C LYS A 178 13.65 -0.98 12.53
N LEU A 179 13.42 0.31 12.33
CA LEU A 179 13.51 0.95 11.02
C LEU A 179 14.69 1.92 10.94
N SER A 180 15.25 2.05 9.75
CA SER A 180 16.15 3.13 9.35
C SER A 180 15.55 3.85 8.14
N PHE A 181 15.80 5.14 7.96
CA PHE A 181 15.20 5.95 6.91
C PHE A 181 16.25 6.69 6.10
N VAL A 182 16.16 6.57 4.77
CA VAL A 182 16.94 7.34 3.80
C VAL A 182 15.97 8.18 2.97
N CYS A 183 15.99 9.49 3.16
CA CYS A 183 15.16 10.43 2.43
C CYS A 183 15.92 10.99 1.23
N SER A 184 15.28 11.05 0.07
CA SER A 184 15.85 11.49 -1.20
C SER A 184 14.80 12.17 -2.08
N GLY A 185 15.13 12.46 -3.34
CA GLY A 185 14.30 13.26 -4.24
C GLY A 185 14.40 14.76 -3.98
N LYS A 186 13.71 15.56 -4.80
CA LYS A 186 13.76 17.04 -4.73
C LYS A 186 13.34 17.59 -3.37
N ARG A 187 12.53 16.84 -2.62
CA ARG A 187 11.96 17.21 -1.31
C ARG A 187 12.38 16.24 -0.20
N GLY A 188 13.56 15.62 -0.34
CA GLY A 188 14.08 14.67 0.64
C GLY A 188 14.30 15.29 2.03
N ALA A 189 14.71 16.55 2.09
CA ALA A 189 14.90 17.27 3.35
C ALA A 189 13.57 17.49 4.09
N GLU A 190 12.52 17.87 3.37
CA GLU A 190 11.17 18.09 3.91
C GLU A 190 10.56 16.78 4.40
N MET A 191 10.79 15.67 3.69
CA MET A 191 10.41 14.34 4.16
C MET A 191 11.12 13.99 5.48
N ALA A 192 12.42 14.28 5.61
CA ALA A 192 13.14 14.06 6.86
C ALA A 192 12.58 14.92 8.02
N VAL A 193 12.18 16.17 7.74
CA VAL A 193 11.47 17.01 8.72
C VAL A 193 10.15 16.36 9.13
N ARG A 194 9.33 15.90 8.17
CA ARG A 194 8.05 15.25 8.47
C ARG A 194 8.23 14.01 9.37
N LEU A 195 9.22 13.17 9.09
CA LEU A 195 9.55 12.00 9.93
C LEU A 195 10.02 12.39 11.33
N LYS A 196 10.83 13.45 11.45
CA LYS A 196 11.24 14.00 12.75
C LYS A 196 10.02 14.41 13.58
N TYR A 197 9.06 15.13 12.98
CA TYR A 197 7.82 15.54 13.65
C TYR A 197 6.92 14.35 14.01
N ALA A 198 6.98 13.26 13.25
CA ALA A 198 6.30 12.01 13.57
C ALA A 198 6.93 11.24 14.76
N GLY A 199 8.02 11.75 15.35
CA GLY A 199 8.72 11.11 16.47
C GLY A 199 9.78 10.08 16.08
N VAL A 200 10.17 10.01 14.80
CA VAL A 200 11.32 9.20 14.37
C VAL A 200 12.62 9.87 14.87
N PRO A 201 13.52 9.14 15.57
CA PRO A 201 14.74 9.73 16.10
C PRO A 201 15.64 10.27 14.97
N PRO A 202 16.17 11.49 15.05
CA PRO A 202 17.00 12.06 13.98
C PRO A 202 18.18 11.18 13.55
N ARG A 203 18.80 10.45 14.49
CA ARG A 203 19.87 9.48 14.21
C ARG A 203 19.49 8.32 13.29
N LYS A 204 18.19 8.09 13.08
CA LYS A 204 17.63 7.06 12.21
C LYS A 204 17.26 7.60 10.82
N ILE A 205 17.36 8.92 10.61
CA ILE A 205 16.98 9.60 9.37
C ILE A 205 18.24 10.13 8.71
N THR A 206 18.48 9.73 7.47
CA THR A 206 19.58 10.24 6.64
C THR A 206 18.98 10.90 5.40
N VAL A 207 19.44 12.10 5.05
CA VAL A 207 19.07 12.76 3.78
C VAL A 207 20.21 12.56 2.79
N VAL A 208 19.89 12.07 1.59
CA VAL A 208 20.87 11.82 0.53
C VAL A 208 20.29 12.29 -0.81
N ASP A 209 20.79 13.42 -1.31
CA ASP A 209 20.28 14.04 -2.55
C ASP A 209 20.57 13.19 -3.79
N ASN A 210 21.75 12.57 -3.84
CA ASN A 210 22.12 11.71 -4.95
C ASN A 210 21.34 10.40 -4.89
N LEU A 211 20.38 10.24 -5.81
CA LEU A 211 19.47 9.10 -5.85
C LEU A 211 20.19 7.75 -5.87
N ARG A 212 21.31 7.65 -6.61
CA ARG A 212 22.09 6.41 -6.69
C ARG A 212 22.71 6.07 -5.33
N ALA A 213 23.36 7.04 -4.69
CA ALA A 213 23.96 6.85 -3.37
C ALA A 213 22.90 6.53 -2.30
N ALA A 214 21.72 7.14 -2.39
CA ALA A 214 20.61 6.87 -1.48
C ALA A 214 20.09 5.43 -1.60
N ILE A 215 19.94 4.95 -2.84
CA ILE A 215 19.57 3.55 -3.11
C ILE A 215 20.65 2.59 -2.59
N ASP A 216 21.92 2.86 -2.88
CA ASP A 216 23.04 2.02 -2.43
C ASP A 216 23.12 2.00 -0.89
N CYS A 217 22.96 3.14 -0.23
CA CYS A 217 22.90 3.26 1.22
C CYS A 217 21.79 2.38 1.81
N THR A 218 20.58 2.46 1.26
CA THR A 218 19.42 1.69 1.74
C THR A 218 19.61 0.19 1.54
N LEU A 219 20.05 -0.24 0.35
CA LEU A 219 20.26 -1.67 0.05
C LEU A 219 21.30 -2.30 0.97
N ASN A 220 22.40 -1.58 1.25
CA ASN A 220 23.47 -2.04 2.14
C ASN A 220 23.16 -1.84 3.64
N GLY A 221 21.98 -1.32 3.99
CA GLY A 221 21.52 -1.23 5.37
C GLY A 221 21.35 -2.60 6.04
N ARG A 222 21.29 -2.59 7.37
CA ARG A 222 21.26 -3.81 8.21
C ARG A 222 19.85 -4.35 8.47
N GLY A 223 18.82 -3.73 7.89
CA GLY A 223 17.45 -4.22 7.96
C GLY A 223 17.30 -5.58 7.31
N GLY A 224 16.39 -6.40 7.84
CA GLY A 224 16.02 -7.69 7.25
C GLY A 224 15.32 -7.56 5.89
N ALA A 225 14.73 -6.40 5.59
CA ALA A 225 14.20 -6.05 4.27
C ALA A 225 14.49 -4.59 3.92
N ALA A 226 14.38 -4.23 2.64
CA ALA A 226 14.41 -2.84 2.18
C ALA A 226 13.09 -2.43 1.50
N TYR A 227 12.60 -1.24 1.82
CA TYR A 227 11.35 -0.71 1.32
C TYR A 227 11.58 0.63 0.64
N PHE A 228 11.26 0.71 -0.64
CA PHE A 228 11.42 1.90 -1.47
C PHE A 228 10.05 2.51 -1.74
N LEU A 229 9.83 3.70 -1.20
CA LEU A 229 8.62 4.49 -1.39
C LEU A 229 8.97 5.71 -2.23
N ALA A 230 8.34 5.87 -3.39
CA ALA A 230 8.69 6.96 -4.30
C ALA A 230 7.43 7.64 -4.87
N THR A 231 7.47 8.96 -5.04
CA THR A 231 6.45 9.67 -5.83
C THR A 231 6.58 9.35 -7.32
N TYR A 232 5.60 9.76 -8.12
CA TYR A 232 5.45 9.34 -9.51
C TYR A 232 6.70 9.59 -10.35
N THR A 233 7.25 10.80 -10.33
CA THR A 233 8.44 11.12 -11.14
C THR A 233 9.73 10.57 -10.57
N ALA A 234 9.77 10.25 -9.26
CA ALA A 234 10.90 9.58 -8.61
C ALA A 234 10.90 8.06 -8.87
N LEU A 235 9.72 7.47 -9.08
CA LEU A 235 9.52 6.02 -9.21
C LEU A 235 10.36 5.43 -10.34
N TRP A 236 10.28 5.99 -11.55
CA TRP A 236 10.94 5.41 -12.72
C TRP A 236 12.47 5.46 -12.65
N PRO A 237 13.11 6.57 -12.23
CA PRO A 237 14.55 6.59 -11.96
C PRO A 237 14.98 5.59 -10.88
N VAL A 238 14.22 5.49 -9.78
CA VAL A 238 14.50 4.53 -8.70
C VAL A 238 14.42 3.10 -9.21
N GLU A 239 13.34 2.75 -9.89
CA GLU A 239 13.12 1.41 -10.46
C GLU A 239 14.26 1.02 -11.41
N LYS A 240 14.63 1.91 -12.33
CA LYS A 240 15.70 1.67 -13.31
C LYS A 240 17.05 1.44 -12.62
N LEU A 241 17.32 2.16 -11.54
CA LEU A 241 18.55 2.00 -10.75
C LEU A 241 18.52 0.74 -9.89
N LEU A 242 17.37 0.39 -9.32
CA LEU A 242 17.17 -0.84 -8.55
C LEU A 242 17.38 -2.07 -9.44
N ARG A 243 16.77 -2.13 -10.63
CA ARG A 243 16.88 -3.27 -11.56
C ARG A 243 18.32 -3.66 -11.92
N ARG A 244 19.27 -2.72 -11.81
CA ARG A 244 20.69 -2.98 -12.06
C ARG A 244 21.41 -3.68 -10.89
N ARG A 245 20.73 -3.83 -9.75
CA ARG A 245 21.29 -4.29 -8.47
C ARG A 245 20.57 -5.49 -7.90
N VAL A 246 19.29 -5.66 -8.24
CA VAL A 246 18.39 -6.65 -7.65
C VAL A 246 17.90 -7.64 -8.70
N THR A 247 17.53 -8.84 -8.26
CA THR A 247 16.84 -9.83 -9.10
C THR A 247 15.34 -9.82 -8.78
N ARG A 248 14.47 -10.05 -9.77
CA ARG A 248 13.03 -10.15 -9.51
C ARG A 248 12.76 -11.40 -8.67
N THR A 249 11.91 -11.28 -7.67
CA THR A 249 11.37 -12.44 -6.98
C THR A 249 10.41 -13.14 -7.95
N ALA A 250 10.56 -14.45 -8.15
CA ALA A 250 9.51 -15.22 -8.81
C ALA A 250 8.25 -15.10 -7.94
N LEU A 251 7.09 -14.82 -8.54
CA LEU A 251 5.84 -15.11 -7.87
C LEU A 251 5.84 -16.63 -7.66
N GLU A 252 5.96 -17.09 -6.42
CA GLU A 252 5.76 -18.51 -6.14
C GLU A 252 4.35 -18.85 -6.60
N ASN A 253 4.24 -19.67 -7.64
CA ASN A 253 2.96 -20.15 -8.14
C ASN A 253 2.27 -20.87 -6.98
N ALA A 254 1.22 -20.26 -6.46
CA ALA A 254 0.44 -20.76 -5.33
C ALA A 254 -0.48 -21.92 -5.74
N ALA A 255 0.03 -22.84 -6.56
CA ALA A 255 -0.66 -24.03 -7.04
C ALA A 255 -0.56 -25.22 -6.07
N ASP A 256 0.41 -25.21 -5.14
CA ASP A 256 0.63 -26.32 -4.20
C ASP A 256 0.80 -25.82 -2.76
N VAL A 257 -0.30 -25.51 -2.06
CA VAL A 257 -0.61 -25.76 -0.62
C VAL A 257 -2.09 -25.45 -0.38
#